data_AF-A0A3L8D4T3-F1
#
_entry.id   AF-A0A3L8D4T3-F1
#
_cell.length_a   1.000
_cell.length_b   1.000
_cell.length_c   1.000
_cell.angle_alpha   90.00
_cell.angle_beta   90.00
_cell.angle_gamma   90.00
#
_symmetry.space_group_name_H-M   'P 1'
#
loop_
_entity.id
_entity.type
_entity.pdbx_description
1 polymer ?
#
loop_
_entity_poly.entity_id
_entity_poly.type
_entity_poly.pdbx_seq_one_letter_code
_entity_poly.pdbx_strand_id
1 'polypeptide(L)'
;MRELERQQKEAEENADRVYDMCAADVNRTMRVTPDPVRTSRLLTNSNNFQSSRRSSEDSLEDAGLIIVDDEGSEDEENRNIENGPCHGRRVLVSTEAAELLETAGKGSLDVRLRKFASEKKELQDEIRHLRLELEETRNRVRSERSSGSVLGSLSDNEDIQREANKLLADYKFKLQKAEQDMSTLQATVARLESQVIRYKSAAEASEKAEDELKVEKRKLQREVRETQGRVEELETANSHLQRRLDKLKNAKSALLKEL
;
A
#
# COMPACT_ATOMS: atom_id res chain seq x y z
N MET A 1 28.79 48.12 -25.35
CA MET A 1 29.06 47.76 -23.93
C MET A 1 27.85 48.01 -23.04
N ARG A 2 27.42 49.27 -22.80
CA ARG A 2 26.25 49.54 -21.92
C ARG A 2 24.92 48.93 -22.38
N GLU A 3 24.71 48.81 -23.70
CA GLU A 3 23.50 48.22 -24.26
C GLU A 3 23.46 46.69 -24.13
N LEU A 4 24.64 46.04 -24.17
CA LEU A 4 24.77 44.60 -23.92
C LEU A 4 24.55 44.28 -22.43
N GLU A 5 25.07 45.09 -21.51
CA GLU A 5 24.77 44.97 -20.08
C GLU A 5 23.28 45.13 -19.78
N ARG A 6 22.59 46.05 -20.48
CA ARG A 6 21.15 46.24 -20.32
C ARG A 6 20.36 45.02 -20.80
N GLN A 7 20.72 44.46 -21.95
CA GLN A 7 20.08 43.25 -22.46
C GLN A 7 20.33 42.04 -21.56
N GLN A 8 21.53 41.92 -20.98
CA GLN A 8 21.84 40.87 -20.02
C GLN A 8 21.00 41.00 -18.75
N LYS A 9 20.86 42.23 -18.23
CA LYS A 9 20.04 42.50 -17.05
C LYS A 9 18.55 42.27 -17.28
N GLU A 10 18.01 42.68 -18.43
CA GLU A 10 16.61 42.42 -18.78
C GLU A 10 16.34 40.92 -18.98
N ALA A 11 17.32 40.15 -19.48
CA ALA A 11 17.22 38.70 -19.61
C ALA A 11 17.23 37.99 -18.24
N GLU A 12 18.08 38.43 -17.31
CA GLU A 12 18.12 37.92 -15.93
C GLU A 12 16.81 38.21 -15.19
N GLU A 13 16.30 39.45 -15.23
CA GLU A 13 15.03 39.82 -14.59
C GLU A 13 13.81 39.09 -15.18
N ASN A 14 13.88 38.66 -16.44
CA ASN A 14 12.83 37.86 -17.07
C ASN A 14 12.91 36.38 -16.68
N ALA A 15 14.13 35.83 -16.53
CA ALA A 15 14.35 34.47 -16.07
C ALA A 15 13.86 34.27 -14.61
N ASP A 16 14.16 35.24 -13.73
CA ASP A 16 13.72 35.20 -12.33
C ASP A 16 12.18 35.24 -12.22
N ARG A 17 11.51 36.07 -13.02
CA ARG A 17 10.04 36.14 -13.07
C ARG A 17 9.39 34.83 -13.53
N VAL A 18 9.99 34.14 -14.50
CA VAL A 18 9.50 32.84 -14.97
C VAL A 18 9.70 31.77 -13.89
N TYR A 19 10.83 31.81 -13.18
CA TYR A 19 11.12 30.86 -12.11
C TYR A 19 10.16 31.01 -10.93
N ASP A 20 9.84 32.24 -10.50
CA ASP A 20 8.88 32.50 -9.44
C ASP A 20 7.44 32.08 -9.80
N MET A 21 7.04 32.26 -11.06
CA MET A 21 5.74 31.81 -11.56
C MET A 21 5.62 30.28 -11.54
N CYS A 22 6.66 29.58 -12.01
CA CYS A 22 6.70 28.12 -11.98
C CYS A 22 6.79 27.57 -10.55
N ALA A 23 7.48 28.25 -9.63
CA ALA A 23 7.56 27.85 -8.22
C ALA A 23 6.22 27.98 -7.48
N ALA A 24 5.38 28.97 -7.84
CA ALA A 24 4.07 29.17 -7.25
C ALA A 24 3.06 28.07 -7.64
N ASP A 25 3.12 27.56 -8.88
CA ASP A 25 2.19 26.55 -9.39
C ASP A 25 2.46 25.13 -8.86
N VAL A 26 3.70 24.80 -8.52
CA VAL A 26 4.07 23.49 -7.96
C VAL A 26 3.47 23.27 -6.56
N ASN A 27 3.19 24.34 -5.81
CA ASN A 27 2.64 24.25 -4.45
C ASN A 27 1.10 24.10 -4.39
N ARG A 28 0.38 24.11 -5.54
CA ARG A 28 -1.10 24.11 -5.54
C ARG A 28 -1.76 22.73 -5.74
N THR A 29 -1.01 21.67 -6.04
CA THR A 29 -1.59 20.42 -6.56
C THR A 29 -1.50 19.20 -5.64
N MET A 30 -1.39 19.36 -4.31
CA MET A 30 -1.42 18.23 -3.38
C MET A 30 -2.17 18.52 -2.08
N ARG A 31 -3.50 18.63 -2.15
CA ARG A 31 -4.38 18.41 -0.99
C ARG A 31 -5.57 17.54 -1.40
N VAL A 32 -5.37 16.23 -1.36
CA VAL A 32 -6.46 15.25 -1.27
C VAL A 32 -6.48 14.76 0.18
N THR A 33 -7.50 15.16 0.93
CA THR A 33 -7.79 14.69 2.29
C THR A 33 -8.57 13.36 2.22
N PRO A 34 -8.27 12.34 3.05
CA PRO A 34 -9.17 11.22 3.26
C PRO A 34 -10.14 11.52 4.41
N ASP A 35 -11.44 11.44 4.15
CA ASP A 35 -12.52 11.65 5.12
C ASP A 35 -12.91 10.31 5.79
N PRO A 36 -13.11 10.23 7.11
CA PRO A 36 -13.42 8.98 7.79
C PRO A 36 -14.91 8.84 8.16
N VAL A 37 -15.41 7.61 8.03
CA VAL A 37 -16.58 7.01 8.71
C VAL A 37 -17.98 7.56 8.38
N ARG A 38 -18.76 6.76 7.64
CA ARG A 38 -20.23 6.82 7.64
C ARG A 38 -20.82 5.42 7.48
N THR A 39 -21.05 4.71 8.59
CA THR A 39 -21.92 3.53 8.64
C THR A 39 -23.08 3.83 9.57
N SER A 40 -24.30 3.74 9.02
CA SER A 40 -25.54 3.94 9.75
C SER A 40 -26.54 2.86 9.32
N ARG A 41 -27.11 2.20 10.33
CA ARG A 41 -28.45 1.56 10.40
C ARG A 41 -28.64 0.25 9.65
N LEU A 42 -29.52 -0.67 10.06
CA LEU A 42 -30.23 -1.05 11.30
C LEU A 42 -30.96 -2.32 10.85
N LEU A 43 -30.80 -3.46 11.52
CA LEU A 43 -31.72 -4.59 11.37
C LEU A 43 -32.01 -5.20 12.74
N THR A 44 -33.24 -4.94 13.16
CA THR A 44 -34.17 -5.72 13.99
C THR A 44 -33.78 -7.18 14.30
N ASN A 45 -33.78 -7.56 15.58
CA ASN A 45 -34.53 -8.74 16.01
C ASN A 45 -34.78 -8.72 17.54
N SER A 46 -36.05 -8.65 17.91
CA SER A 46 -36.56 -8.71 19.28
C SER A 46 -37.28 -10.04 19.45
N ASN A 47 -36.66 -10.99 20.15
CA ASN A 47 -37.32 -12.23 20.59
C ASN A 47 -37.33 -12.27 22.12
N ASN A 48 -38.50 -11.98 22.65
CA ASN A 48 -38.85 -11.97 24.06
C ASN A 48 -39.62 -13.25 24.35
N PHE A 49 -39.02 -14.22 25.04
CA PHE A 49 -39.73 -15.36 25.61
C PHE A 49 -39.80 -15.18 27.12
N GLN A 50 -40.96 -14.73 27.60
CA GLN A 50 -41.39 -15.00 28.96
C GLN A 50 -42.69 -15.79 28.90
N SER A 51 -42.59 -16.96 29.53
CA SER A 51 -43.63 -17.85 30.02
C SER A 51 -45.00 -17.22 30.29
N SER A 52 -46.06 -17.99 30.01
CA SER A 52 -47.22 -17.99 30.92
C SER A 52 -47.87 -19.36 30.99
N ARG A 53 -47.85 -19.91 32.20
CA ARG A 53 -48.62 -21.07 32.65
C ARG A 53 -50.09 -20.65 32.78
N ARG A 54 -51.02 -21.49 32.31
CA ARG A 54 -52.36 -21.77 32.88
C ARG A 54 -53.27 -22.36 31.81
N SER A 55 -53.69 -23.62 31.98
CA SER A 55 -55.11 -23.95 32.09
C SER A 55 -55.23 -25.39 32.57
N SER A 56 -56.01 -25.54 33.63
CA SER A 56 -56.55 -26.79 34.17
C SER A 56 -57.76 -27.27 33.35
N GLU A 57 -58.14 -28.54 33.59
CA GLU A 57 -59.40 -29.21 33.22
C GLU A 57 -59.49 -29.54 31.71
N ASP A 58 -59.56 -30.81 31.27
CA ASP A 58 -60.68 -31.77 31.30
C ASP A 58 -60.18 -32.92 30.36
N SER A 59 -60.15 -34.23 30.62
CA SER A 59 -61.27 -35.17 30.61
C SER A 59 -60.65 -36.59 30.66
N LEU A 60 -60.99 -37.40 31.67
CA LEU A 60 -60.60 -38.82 31.75
C LEU A 60 -61.66 -39.75 31.11
N GLU A 61 -62.54 -39.20 30.29
CA GLU A 61 -63.56 -39.97 29.55
C GLU A 61 -63.15 -40.34 28.12
N ASP A 62 -61.95 -39.95 27.69
CA ASP A 62 -61.27 -40.58 26.58
C ASP A 62 -60.08 -41.32 27.20
N ALA A 63 -60.31 -42.53 27.72
CA ALA A 63 -59.22 -43.42 28.07
C ALA A 63 -58.56 -43.80 26.75
N GLY A 64 -57.76 -42.89 26.21
CA GLY A 64 -56.98 -42.98 25.00
C GLY A 64 -55.99 -44.10 25.24
N LEU A 65 -56.50 -45.32 25.14
CA LEU A 65 -55.85 -46.59 25.33
C LEU A 65 -56.17 -47.34 24.05
N ILE A 66 -55.21 -47.34 23.14
CA ILE A 66 -55.30 -48.03 21.87
C ILE A 66 -54.78 -49.45 22.07
N ILE A 67 -55.49 -50.42 21.50
CA ILE A 67 -55.03 -51.80 21.45
C ILE A 67 -53.96 -51.89 20.36
N VAL A 68 -52.74 -52.21 20.75
CA VAL A 68 -51.65 -52.47 19.81
C VAL A 68 -51.42 -53.98 19.74
N ASP A 69 -51.35 -54.51 18.52
CA ASP A 69 -51.03 -55.91 18.29
C ASP A 69 -49.52 -56.14 18.54
N ASP A 70 -49.19 -57.05 19.44
CA ASP A 70 -47.83 -57.51 19.68
C ASP A 70 -47.52 -58.70 18.76
N GLU A 71 -46.77 -58.44 17.69
CA GLU A 71 -46.37 -59.44 16.69
C GLU A 71 -45.18 -60.32 17.15
N GLY A 72 -44.99 -60.46 18.46
CA GLY A 72 -43.93 -61.27 19.06
C GLY A 72 -44.43 -62.62 19.58
N SER A 73 -44.33 -63.66 18.76
CA SER A 73 -44.45 -65.04 19.24
C SER A 73 -43.37 -65.93 18.62
N GLU A 74 -42.18 -65.90 19.21
CA GLU A 74 -41.28 -67.05 19.18
C GLU A 74 -40.86 -67.29 20.64
N ASP A 75 -41.00 -68.54 21.07
CA ASP A 75 -40.76 -69.09 22.41
C ASP A 75 -41.92 -68.99 23.42
N GLU A 76 -42.89 -69.89 23.29
CA GLU A 76 -43.41 -70.68 24.42
C GLU A 76 -43.97 -72.00 23.84
N GLU A 77 -43.09 -73.00 23.73
CA GLU A 77 -43.51 -74.39 23.63
C GLU A 77 -44.38 -74.75 24.85
N ASN A 78 -45.42 -75.54 24.58
CA ASN A 78 -46.12 -76.38 25.55
C ASN A 78 -47.30 -75.74 26.30
N ARG A 79 -48.47 -75.71 25.63
CA ARG A 79 -49.77 -75.93 26.29
C ARG A 79 -50.79 -76.50 25.31
N ASN A 80 -51.02 -77.81 25.41
CA ASN A 80 -52.24 -78.46 24.92
C ASN A 80 -53.46 -77.82 25.59
N ILE A 81 -54.44 -77.38 24.78
CA ILE A 81 -55.89 -77.66 24.88
C ILE A 81 -56.66 -76.70 23.93
N GLU A 82 -57.33 -77.34 22.95
CA GLU A 82 -58.47 -76.96 22.10
C GLU A 82 -58.88 -75.49 21.88
N ASN A 83 -58.79 -75.11 20.60
CA ASN A 83 -59.79 -74.38 19.79
C ASN A 83 -60.42 -73.11 20.39
N GLY A 84 -59.66 -72.02 20.33
CA GLY A 84 -60.16 -70.65 20.20
C GLY A 84 -59.23 -69.85 19.28
N PRO A 85 -59.70 -68.81 18.56
CA PRO A 85 -58.87 -68.06 17.61
C PRO A 85 -57.56 -67.60 18.28
N CYS A 86 -56.43 -67.83 17.62
CA CYS A 86 -55.11 -67.36 18.06
C CYS A 86 -55.11 -65.82 18.07
N HIS A 87 -55.44 -65.25 19.22
CA HIS A 87 -55.34 -63.82 19.43
C HIS A 87 -53.86 -63.53 19.70
N GLY A 88 -53.20 -62.83 18.76
CA GLY A 88 -51.92 -62.17 19.05
C GLY A 88 -52.05 -61.41 20.37
N ARG A 89 -50.98 -61.37 21.17
CA ARG A 89 -51.03 -60.68 22.47
C ARG A 89 -51.36 -59.22 22.18
N ARG A 90 -52.53 -58.79 22.61
CA ARG A 90 -53.00 -57.41 22.45
C ARG A 90 -52.72 -56.69 23.73
N VAL A 91 -51.88 -55.66 23.66
CA VAL A 91 -51.48 -54.87 24.82
C VAL A 91 -52.24 -53.56 24.77
N LEU A 92 -52.90 -53.21 25.88
CA LEU A 92 -53.54 -51.91 26.06
C LEU A 92 -52.45 -50.89 26.39
N VAL A 93 -52.27 -49.92 25.51
CA VAL A 93 -51.25 -48.87 25.63
C VAL A 93 -51.94 -47.51 25.42
N SER A 94 -51.49 -46.45 26.08
CA SER A 94 -52.08 -45.11 25.86
C SER A 94 -51.94 -44.65 24.40
N THR A 95 -52.80 -43.75 23.94
CA THR A 95 -52.77 -43.13 22.60
C THR A 95 -51.39 -42.55 22.32
N GLU A 96 -50.85 -41.78 23.27
CA GLU A 96 -49.49 -41.23 23.21
C GLU A 96 -48.42 -42.32 23.08
N ALA A 97 -48.53 -43.41 23.85
CA ALA A 97 -47.54 -44.48 23.79
C ALA A 97 -47.71 -45.35 22.53
N ALA A 98 -48.92 -45.46 21.97
CA ALA A 98 -49.16 -46.10 20.68
C ALA A 98 -48.54 -45.31 19.52
N GLU A 99 -48.67 -43.98 19.53
CA GLU A 99 -48.02 -43.09 18.56
C GLU A 99 -46.49 -43.16 18.67
N LEU A 100 -45.93 -43.13 19.88
CA LEU A 100 -44.48 -43.33 20.08
C LEU A 100 -44.06 -44.70 19.53
N LEU A 101 -44.78 -45.76 19.85
CA LEU A 101 -44.46 -47.10 19.33
C LEU A 101 -44.59 -47.21 17.79
N GLU A 102 -45.34 -46.34 17.11
CA GLU A 102 -45.33 -46.25 15.64
C GLU A 102 -43.98 -45.70 15.13
N THR A 103 -43.43 -44.69 15.80
CA THR A 103 -42.14 -44.06 15.42
C THR A 103 -40.93 -45.01 15.54
N ALA A 104 -40.96 -45.98 16.46
CA ALA A 104 -39.91 -46.99 16.61
C ALA A 104 -39.87 -48.05 15.47
N GLY A 105 -40.85 -48.00 14.55
CA GLY A 105 -40.98 -48.88 13.39
C GLY A 105 -41.61 -50.24 13.70
N LYS A 106 -41.61 -51.17 12.74
CA LYS A 106 -42.28 -52.48 12.84
C LYS A 106 -41.51 -53.47 13.73
N GLY A 107 -42.23 -54.32 14.46
CA GLY A 107 -41.69 -55.38 15.33
C GLY A 107 -42.52 -55.58 16.59
N SER A 108 -42.19 -56.61 17.39
CA SER A 108 -42.83 -56.83 18.70
C SER A 108 -42.66 -55.61 19.61
N LEU A 109 -43.55 -55.47 20.59
CA LEU A 109 -43.50 -54.43 21.59
C LEU A 109 -42.11 -54.39 22.26
N ASP A 110 -41.55 -55.55 22.59
CA ASP A 110 -40.22 -55.68 23.18
C ASP A 110 -39.10 -55.17 22.26
N VAL A 111 -39.19 -55.42 20.95
CA VAL A 111 -38.20 -54.91 19.98
C VAL A 111 -38.26 -53.37 19.92
N ARG A 112 -39.47 -52.79 19.90
CA ARG A 112 -39.65 -51.34 19.90
C ARG A 112 -39.20 -50.68 21.20
N LEU A 113 -39.53 -51.27 22.35
CA LEU A 113 -39.07 -50.82 23.65
C LEU A 113 -37.54 -50.88 23.77
N ARG A 114 -36.90 -51.92 23.20
CA ARG A 114 -35.44 -52.06 23.19
C ARG A 114 -34.76 -50.99 22.32
N LYS A 115 -35.37 -50.61 21.18
CA LYS A 115 -34.89 -49.49 20.36
C LYS A 115 -34.98 -48.15 21.10
N PHE A 116 -36.10 -47.90 21.79
CA PHE A 116 -36.21 -46.70 22.63
C PHE A 116 -35.21 -46.71 23.79
N ALA A 117 -34.93 -47.87 24.38
CA ALA A 117 -33.92 -47.98 25.41
C ALA A 117 -32.50 -47.72 24.88
N SER A 118 -32.17 -48.15 23.65
CA SER A 118 -30.88 -47.85 23.03
C SER A 118 -30.75 -46.37 22.66
N GLU A 119 -31.77 -45.77 22.04
CA GLU A 119 -31.77 -44.35 21.69
C GLU A 119 -31.69 -43.45 22.94
N LYS A 120 -32.44 -43.80 24.00
CA LYS A 120 -32.34 -43.12 25.29
C LYS A 120 -30.92 -43.19 25.85
N LYS A 121 -30.23 -44.33 25.71
CA LYS A 121 -28.85 -44.50 26.15
C LYS A 121 -27.89 -43.66 25.28
N GLU A 122 -28.08 -43.63 23.97
CA GLU A 122 -27.28 -42.80 23.05
C GLU A 122 -27.43 -41.32 23.34
N LEU A 123 -28.66 -40.83 23.52
CA LEU A 123 -28.92 -39.43 23.91
C LEU A 123 -28.34 -39.11 25.29
N GLN A 124 -28.39 -40.05 26.24
CA GLN A 124 -27.73 -39.89 27.54
C GLN A 124 -26.21 -39.78 27.39
N ASP A 125 -25.61 -40.55 26.48
CA ASP A 125 -24.18 -40.53 26.20
C ASP A 125 -23.76 -39.23 25.51
N GLU A 126 -24.57 -38.73 24.57
CA GLU A 126 -24.38 -37.43 23.94
C GLU A 126 -24.49 -36.29 24.95
N ILE A 127 -25.48 -36.32 25.85
CA ILE A 127 -25.59 -35.35 26.95
C ILE A 127 -24.35 -35.40 27.85
N ARG A 128 -23.82 -36.59 28.14
CA ARG A 128 -22.57 -36.73 28.92
C ARG A 128 -21.37 -36.16 28.17
N HIS A 129 -21.27 -36.41 26.87
CA HIS A 129 -20.22 -35.87 26.01
C HIS A 129 -20.28 -34.34 25.94
N LEU A 130 -21.44 -33.78 25.61
CA LEU A 130 -21.66 -32.33 25.55
C LEU A 130 -21.41 -31.66 26.90
N ARG A 131 -21.74 -32.32 28.03
CA ARG A 131 -21.38 -31.83 29.36
C ARG A 131 -19.88 -31.83 29.61
N LEU A 132 -19.16 -32.87 29.17
CA LEU A 132 -17.70 -32.91 29.26
C LEU A 132 -17.06 -31.83 28.40
N GLU A 133 -17.55 -31.60 27.19
CA GLU A 133 -17.05 -30.57 26.28
C GLU A 133 -17.36 -29.15 26.79
N LEU A 134 -18.57 -28.93 27.33
CA LEU A 134 -18.91 -27.68 28.02
C LEU A 134 -18.06 -27.46 29.27
N GLU A 135 -17.79 -28.51 30.05
CA GLU A 135 -16.91 -28.39 31.21
C GLU A 135 -15.47 -28.12 30.76
N GLU A 136 -14.96 -28.79 29.71
CA GLU A 136 -13.62 -28.55 29.16
C GLU A 136 -13.47 -27.12 28.64
N THR A 137 -14.43 -26.61 27.86
CA THR A 137 -14.42 -25.23 27.37
C THR A 137 -14.52 -24.22 28.52
N ARG A 138 -15.37 -24.47 29.51
CA ARG A 138 -15.44 -23.66 30.73
C ARG A 138 -14.14 -23.69 31.52
N ASN A 139 -13.46 -24.84 31.56
CA ASN A 139 -12.20 -25.01 32.25
C ASN A 139 -11.03 -24.38 31.48
N ARG A 140 -11.05 -24.34 30.14
CA ARG A 140 -10.10 -23.56 29.33
C ARG A 140 -10.22 -22.07 29.62
N VAL A 141 -11.44 -21.53 29.60
CA VAL A 141 -11.72 -20.12 29.93
C VAL A 141 -11.40 -19.79 31.39
N ARG A 142 -11.63 -20.72 32.31
CA ARG A 142 -11.22 -20.56 33.72
C ARG A 142 -9.72 -20.70 33.91
N SER A 143 -9.04 -21.59 33.20
CA SER A 143 -7.58 -21.75 33.26
C SER A 143 -6.87 -20.49 32.75
N GLU A 144 -7.40 -19.89 31.68
CA GLU A 144 -6.98 -18.57 31.19
C GLU A 144 -7.23 -17.45 32.20
N ARG A 145 -8.22 -17.58 33.10
CA ARG A 145 -8.59 -16.54 34.09
C ARG A 145 -8.07 -16.79 35.52
N SER A 146 -7.75 -18.03 35.87
CA SER A 146 -7.50 -18.49 37.25
C SER A 146 -6.03 -18.84 37.52
N SER A 147 -5.20 -18.92 36.49
CA SER A 147 -3.75 -18.93 36.72
C SER A 147 -3.30 -17.50 36.98
N GLY A 148 -2.46 -17.26 38.00
CA GLY A 148 -1.75 -15.99 38.22
C GLY A 148 -0.87 -15.50 37.04
N SER A 149 -1.05 -16.09 35.86
CA SER A 149 -0.54 -15.75 34.55
C SER A 149 -1.28 -14.57 33.89
N VAL A 150 -2.51 -14.23 34.29
CA VAL A 150 -3.22 -13.05 33.72
C VAL A 150 -2.48 -11.75 34.05
N LEU A 151 -1.97 -11.61 35.28
CA LEU A 151 -1.20 -10.43 35.67
C LEU A 151 0.17 -10.37 34.97
N GLY A 152 0.83 -11.52 34.78
CA GLY A 152 2.09 -11.63 34.04
C GLY A 152 1.93 -11.41 32.53
N SER A 153 0.87 -11.92 31.92
CA SER A 153 0.53 -11.74 30.50
C SER A 153 0.08 -10.31 30.17
N LEU A 154 -0.60 -9.64 31.10
CA LEU A 154 -0.89 -8.21 31.01
C LEU A 154 0.38 -7.37 31.18
N SER A 155 1.27 -7.73 32.12
CA SER A 155 2.57 -7.06 32.31
C SER A 155 3.48 -7.23 31.09
N ASP A 156 3.59 -8.44 30.54
CA ASP A 156 4.37 -8.71 29.32
C ASP A 156 3.77 -7.97 28.11
N ASN A 157 2.44 -7.91 27.97
CA ASN A 157 1.81 -7.07 26.95
C ASN A 157 2.09 -5.58 27.15
N GLU A 158 2.07 -5.09 28.39
CA GLU A 158 2.39 -3.70 28.70
C GLU A 158 3.86 -3.36 28.41
N ASP A 159 4.80 -4.26 28.72
CA ASP A 159 6.22 -4.09 28.44
C ASP A 159 6.52 -4.18 26.94
N ILE A 160 5.92 -5.13 26.21
CA ILE A 160 5.98 -5.19 24.74
C ILE A 160 5.39 -3.91 24.13
N GLN A 161 4.28 -3.40 24.67
CA GLN A 161 3.67 -2.16 24.19
C GLN A 161 4.58 -0.94 24.47
N ARG A 162 5.26 -0.89 25.62
CA ARG A 162 6.24 0.16 25.94
C ARG A 162 7.46 0.09 25.03
N GLU A 163 7.99 -1.11 24.78
CA GLU A 163 9.11 -1.30 23.86
C GLU A 163 8.72 -0.93 22.42
N ALA A 164 7.53 -1.33 21.96
CA ALA A 164 6.99 -0.94 20.67
C ALA A 164 6.87 0.59 20.56
N ASN A 165 6.36 1.25 21.59
CA ASN A 165 6.26 2.71 21.64
C ASN A 165 7.64 3.40 21.65
N LYS A 166 8.63 2.82 22.34
CA LYS A 166 10.01 3.30 22.35
C LYS A 166 10.65 3.19 20.96
N LEU A 167 10.55 2.04 20.32
CA LEU A 167 11.04 1.84 18.95
C LEU A 167 10.34 2.80 17.97
N LEU A 168 9.04 3.00 18.12
CA LEU A 168 8.27 3.92 17.30
C LEU A 168 8.75 5.38 17.48
N ALA A 169 9.11 5.78 18.69
CA ALA A 169 9.73 7.09 18.94
C ALA A 169 11.12 7.20 18.30
N ASP A 170 11.96 6.17 18.42
CA ASP A 170 13.30 6.14 17.81
C ASP A 170 13.23 6.23 16.29
N TYR A 171 12.31 5.50 15.65
CA TYR A 171 12.12 5.55 14.20
C TYR A 171 11.55 6.90 13.75
N LYS A 172 10.63 7.50 14.52
CA LYS A 172 10.15 8.87 14.25
C LYS A 172 11.30 9.89 14.30
N PHE A 173 12.17 9.79 15.30
CA PHE A 173 13.32 10.69 15.41
C PHE A 173 14.31 10.49 14.26
N LYS A 174 14.63 9.24 13.90
CA LYS A 174 15.49 8.92 12.75
C LYS A 174 14.89 9.43 11.44
N LEU A 175 13.58 9.28 11.25
CA LEU A 175 12.86 9.81 10.09
C LEU A 175 12.98 11.33 10.02
N GLN A 176 12.68 12.04 11.10
CA GLN A 176 12.80 13.51 11.15
C GLN A 176 14.22 13.99 10.86
N LYS A 177 15.23 13.28 11.39
CA LYS A 177 16.63 13.60 11.10
C LYS A 177 16.96 13.39 9.62
N ALA A 178 16.54 12.27 9.04
CA ALA A 178 16.73 12.00 7.61
C ALA A 178 15.98 13.01 6.73
N GLU A 179 14.78 13.46 7.13
CA GLU A 179 14.02 14.50 6.43
C GLU A 179 14.74 15.85 6.47
N GLN A 180 15.33 16.22 7.60
CA GLN A 180 16.14 17.44 7.72
C GLN A 180 17.42 17.36 6.87
N ASP A 181 18.12 16.23 6.90
CA ASP A 181 19.31 15.99 6.09
C ASP A 181 18.95 16.03 4.59
N MET A 182 17.82 15.46 4.20
CA MET A 182 17.29 15.52 2.83
C MET A 182 17.04 16.97 2.38
N SER A 183 16.41 17.80 3.22
CA SER A 183 16.18 19.22 2.92
C SER A 183 17.50 19.99 2.74
N THR A 184 18.48 19.71 3.60
CA THR A 184 19.81 20.31 3.51
C THR A 184 20.52 19.91 2.22
N LEU A 185 20.50 18.62 1.89
CA LEU A 185 21.10 18.11 0.66
C LEU A 185 20.42 18.68 -0.58
N GLN A 186 19.09 18.78 -0.62
CA GLN A 186 18.37 19.41 -1.72
C GLN A 186 18.80 20.87 -1.94
N ALA A 187 18.97 21.66 -0.88
CA ALA A 187 19.48 23.02 -0.99
C ALA A 187 20.91 23.06 -1.58
N THR A 188 21.78 22.12 -1.19
CA THR A 188 23.13 22.02 -1.77
C THR A 188 23.12 21.65 -3.24
N VAL A 189 22.24 20.72 -3.65
CA VAL A 189 22.07 20.30 -5.05
C VAL A 189 21.61 21.49 -5.89
N ALA A 190 20.57 22.22 -5.47
CA ALA A 190 20.08 23.39 -6.19
C ALA A 190 21.16 24.48 -6.40
N ARG A 191 22.01 24.70 -5.39
CA ARG A 191 23.14 25.64 -5.49
C ARG A 191 24.19 25.15 -6.48
N LEU A 192 24.52 23.86 -6.46
CA LEU A 192 25.50 23.26 -7.38
C LEU A 192 24.99 23.25 -8.82
N GLU A 193 23.72 22.94 -9.04
CA GLU A 193 23.08 23.01 -10.35
C GLU A 193 23.18 24.42 -10.95
N SER A 194 22.87 25.43 -10.13
CA SER A 194 23.02 26.85 -10.51
C SER A 194 24.47 27.19 -10.87
N GLN A 195 25.45 26.64 -10.14
CA GLN A 195 26.87 26.83 -10.42
C GLN A 195 27.29 26.17 -11.75
N VAL A 196 26.78 24.97 -12.04
CA VAL A 196 27.01 24.28 -13.31
C VAL A 196 26.48 25.09 -14.48
N ILE A 197 25.27 25.66 -14.37
CA ILE A 197 24.68 26.51 -15.41
C ILE A 197 25.59 27.71 -15.70
N ARG A 198 26.04 28.43 -14.66
CA ARG A 198 26.94 29.59 -14.82
C ARG A 198 28.27 29.21 -15.47
N TYR A 199 28.90 28.13 -15.03
CA TYR A 199 30.19 27.72 -15.60
C TYR A 199 30.06 27.22 -17.04
N LYS A 200 28.97 26.53 -17.39
CA LYS A 200 28.70 26.15 -18.78
C LYS A 200 28.57 27.39 -19.67
N SER A 201 27.74 28.35 -19.26
CA SER A 201 27.56 29.61 -20.01
C SER A 201 28.87 30.40 -20.16
N ALA A 202 29.67 30.49 -19.08
CA ALA A 202 30.97 31.15 -19.13
C ALA A 202 31.97 30.43 -20.06
N ALA A 203 31.98 29.09 -20.05
CA ALA A 203 32.82 28.30 -20.95
C ALA A 203 32.42 28.50 -22.42
N GLU A 204 31.12 28.43 -22.73
CA GLU A 204 30.60 28.68 -24.09
C GLU A 204 30.91 30.11 -24.57
N ALA A 205 30.81 31.11 -23.69
CA ALA A 205 31.19 32.48 -24.02
C ALA A 205 32.70 32.62 -24.28
N SER A 206 33.53 31.94 -23.50
CA SER A 206 34.99 31.91 -23.68
C SER A 206 35.38 31.23 -25.00
N GLU A 207 34.73 30.13 -25.36
CA GLU A 207 34.98 29.42 -26.63
C GLU A 207 34.66 30.31 -27.83
N LYS A 208 33.50 31.00 -27.80
CA LYS A 208 33.12 31.97 -28.84
C LYS A 208 34.16 33.09 -28.97
N ALA A 209 34.61 33.66 -27.85
CA ALA A 209 35.65 34.70 -27.85
C ALA A 209 36.99 34.20 -28.42
N GLU A 210 37.38 32.95 -28.14
CA GLU A 210 38.60 32.36 -28.69
C GLU A 210 38.51 32.21 -30.22
N ASP A 211 37.36 31.77 -30.73
CA ASP A 211 37.15 31.59 -32.17
C ASP A 211 37.13 32.94 -32.91
N GLU A 212 36.54 33.98 -32.32
CA GLU A 212 36.61 35.35 -32.84
C GLU A 212 38.07 35.84 -32.93
N LEU A 213 38.85 35.66 -31.86
CA LEU A 213 40.28 36.02 -31.85
C LEU A 213 41.09 35.22 -32.87
N LYS A 214 40.77 33.94 -33.11
CA LYS A 214 41.41 33.15 -34.18
C LYS A 214 41.11 33.74 -35.56
N VAL A 215 39.87 34.15 -35.80
CA VAL A 215 39.47 34.78 -37.07
C VAL A 215 40.18 36.12 -37.24
N GLU A 216 40.20 36.97 -36.21
CA GLU A 216 40.87 38.26 -36.22
C GLU A 216 42.38 38.12 -36.44
N LYS A 217 43.03 37.18 -35.74
CA LYS A 217 44.45 36.85 -35.94
C LYS A 217 44.74 36.49 -37.40
N ARG A 218 43.91 35.65 -38.02
CA ARG A 218 44.07 35.27 -39.44
C ARG A 218 43.87 36.48 -40.36
N LYS A 219 42.92 37.37 -40.04
CA LYS A 219 42.67 38.60 -40.80
C LYS A 219 43.88 39.53 -40.73
N LEU A 220 44.34 39.86 -39.52
CA LEU A 220 45.52 40.71 -39.30
C LEU A 220 46.79 40.11 -39.92
N GLN A 221 46.97 38.79 -39.89
CA GLN A 221 48.10 38.15 -40.58
C GLN A 221 48.07 38.33 -42.10
N ARG A 222 46.88 38.36 -42.72
CA ARG A 222 46.77 38.66 -44.16
C ARG A 222 47.09 40.13 -44.43
N GLU A 223 46.54 41.04 -43.63
CA GLU A 223 46.80 42.49 -43.75
C GLU A 223 48.29 42.82 -43.58
N VAL A 224 48.98 42.15 -42.65
CA VAL A 224 50.44 42.29 -42.48
C VAL A 224 51.18 41.87 -43.74
N ARG A 225 50.84 40.72 -44.34
CA ARG A 225 51.50 40.27 -45.58
C ARG A 225 51.23 41.20 -46.75
N GLU A 226 49.99 41.69 -46.87
CA GLU A 226 49.60 42.63 -47.93
C GLU A 226 50.35 43.96 -47.80
N THR A 227 50.39 44.53 -46.59
CA THR A 227 51.12 45.79 -46.33
C THR A 227 52.63 45.62 -46.48
N GLN A 228 53.20 44.48 -46.08
CA GLN A 228 54.61 44.16 -46.33
C GLN A 228 54.93 44.11 -47.83
N GLY A 229 54.11 43.40 -48.62
CA GLY A 229 54.27 43.37 -50.08
C GLY A 229 54.20 44.78 -50.67
N ARG A 230 53.29 45.63 -50.17
CA ARG A 230 53.19 47.03 -50.61
C ARG A 230 54.43 47.85 -50.26
N VAL A 231 55.04 47.61 -49.11
CA VAL A 231 56.31 48.26 -48.72
C VAL A 231 57.43 47.83 -49.67
N GLU A 232 57.59 46.53 -49.94
CA GLU A 232 58.60 46.01 -50.86
C GLU A 232 58.47 46.59 -52.28
N GLU A 233 57.24 46.70 -52.80
CA GLU A 233 56.95 47.35 -54.08
C GLU A 233 57.39 48.83 -54.09
N LEU A 234 57.09 49.56 -53.03
CA LEU A 234 57.46 50.98 -52.91
C LEU A 234 58.97 51.16 -52.73
N GLU A 235 59.64 50.29 -51.98
CA GLU A 235 61.08 50.31 -51.78
C GLU A 235 61.83 50.04 -53.10
N THR A 236 61.39 49.07 -53.88
CA THR A 236 61.97 48.78 -55.21
C THR A 236 61.76 49.95 -56.17
N ALA A 237 60.55 50.51 -56.24
CA ALA A 237 60.25 51.69 -57.05
C ALA A 237 61.10 52.91 -56.64
N ASN A 238 61.25 53.14 -55.33
CA ASN A 238 62.07 54.22 -54.79
C ASN A 238 63.56 54.02 -55.15
N SER A 239 64.09 52.80 -55.00
CA SER A 239 65.46 52.45 -55.42
C SER A 239 65.70 52.76 -56.91
N HIS A 240 64.73 52.45 -57.78
CA HIS A 240 64.81 52.78 -59.21
C HIS A 240 64.81 54.29 -59.48
N LEU A 241 63.95 55.04 -58.80
CA LEU A 241 63.88 56.50 -58.92
C LEU A 241 65.17 57.16 -58.42
N GLN A 242 65.70 56.70 -57.29
CA GLN A 242 66.96 57.19 -56.72
C GLN A 242 68.11 57.04 -57.72
N ARG A 243 68.27 55.84 -58.33
CA ARG A 243 69.30 55.60 -59.36
C ARG A 243 69.14 56.51 -60.59
N ARG A 244 67.90 56.78 -61.03
CA ARG A 244 67.63 57.71 -62.14
C ARG A 244 68.02 59.14 -61.77
N LEU A 245 67.69 59.55 -60.55
CA LEU A 245 68.01 60.87 -60.03
C LEU A 245 69.53 61.07 -59.89
N ASP A 246 70.27 60.06 -59.44
CA ASP A 246 71.74 60.10 -59.37
C ASP A 246 72.38 60.23 -60.75
N LYS A 247 71.86 59.51 -61.76
CA LYS A 247 72.30 59.67 -63.17
C LYS A 247 72.08 61.11 -63.67
N LEU A 248 70.92 61.70 -63.39
CA LEU A 248 70.62 63.08 -63.79
C LEU A 248 71.51 64.10 -63.07
N LYS A 249 71.76 63.89 -61.77
CA LYS A 249 72.70 64.72 -61.00
C LYS A 249 74.11 64.66 -61.59
N ASN A 250 74.58 63.46 -61.92
CA ASN A 250 75.90 63.27 -62.54
C ASN A 250 75.97 63.95 -63.91
N ALA A 251 74.97 63.77 -64.77
CA ALA A 251 74.90 64.44 -66.07
C ALA A 251 74.91 65.97 -65.94
N LYS A 252 74.10 66.52 -65.02
CA LYS A 252 74.11 67.95 -64.71
C LYS A 252 75.49 68.43 -64.25
N SER A 253 76.14 67.68 -63.37
CA SER A 253 77.47 68.03 -62.86
C SER A 253 78.55 67.99 -63.95
N ALA A 254 78.45 67.07 -64.92
CA ALA A 254 79.35 67.01 -66.06
C ALA A 254 79.19 68.23 -66.97
N LEU A 255 77.95 68.57 -67.33
CA LEU A 255 77.65 69.77 -68.12
C LEU A 255 78.12 71.06 -67.43
N LEU A 256 77.98 71.15 -66.11
CA LEU A 256 78.47 72.31 -65.33
C LEU A 256 80.01 72.40 -65.27
N LYS A 257 80.75 71.31 -65.49
CA LYS A 257 82.22 71.34 -65.57
C LYS A 257 82.72 71.75 -66.96
N GLU A 258 81.87 71.61 -67.99
CA GLU A 258 82.17 71.98 -69.38
C GLU A 258 81.84 73.45 -69.70
N LEU A 259 81.12 74.14 -68.80
CA LEU A 259 80.82 75.57 -68.82
C LEU A 259 81.91 76.39 -68.11
#